data_AF-A0A8S1EJ00-F1
#
_entry.id   AF-A0A8S1EJ00-F1
#
_cell.length_a   1.000
_cell.length_b   1.000
_cell.length_c   1.000
_cell.angle_alpha   90.00
_cell.angle_beta   90.00
_cell.angle_gamma   90.00
#
_symmetry.space_group_name_H-M   'P 1'
#
loop_
_entity.id
_entity.type
_entity.pdbx_description
1 polymer ?
#
loop_
_entity_poly.entity_id
_entity_poly.type
_entity_poly.pdbx_seq_one_letter_code
_entity_poly.pdbx_strand_id
1 'polypeptide(L)'
;MDHLKFYLYNTAFVQIALITSAYLTQHRVVPNVGSTAIMSKAACSWIGPNSCFMVYIVYTALSVDVAISISNTILYRYLVVGLHYITPKLIFIMIACSHILPFLLLLAPLADTWDFEKVRRATHQAHPTYNLTIYEPIYGFANTNSLLFMLGTAIMAGGSYGIPLCSGILTRKHLFLAMASLPGLIDPLISFYFIVPYRQTISAIFCPEKRTANKEIMTITSSSVLS
;
A
#
# COMPACT_ATOMS: atom_id res chain seq x y z
N MET A 1 -5.62 31.87 11.43
CA MET A 1 -5.32 31.04 10.23
C MET A 1 -3.86 30.56 10.20
N ASP A 2 -2.92 31.19 10.92
CA ASP A 2 -1.49 30.87 10.79
C ASP A 2 -1.08 29.49 11.29
N HIS A 3 -1.76 28.92 12.28
CA HIS A 3 -1.39 27.61 12.79
C HIS A 3 -1.73 26.43 11.86
N LEU A 4 -2.66 26.63 10.92
CA LEU A 4 -2.98 25.62 9.90
C LEU A 4 -1.77 25.35 8.98
N LYS A 5 -0.93 26.36 8.75
CA LYS A 5 0.26 26.25 7.90
C LYS A 5 1.22 25.19 8.45
N PHE A 6 1.36 25.05 9.77
CA PHE A 6 2.22 24.03 10.37
C PHE A 6 1.75 22.60 10.06
N TYR A 7 0.44 22.34 10.11
CA TYR A 7 -0.11 21.03 9.72
C TYR A 7 0.11 20.74 8.23
N LEU A 8 -0.03 21.76 7.37
CA LEU A 8 0.19 21.62 5.93
C LEU A 8 1.67 21.39 5.60
N TYR A 9 2.59 22.11 6.25
CA TYR A 9 4.03 21.89 6.08
C TYR A 9 4.44 20.49 6.56
N ASN A 10 3.94 20.04 7.72
CA ASN A 10 4.19 18.69 8.21
C ASN A 10 3.68 17.65 7.20
N THR A 11 2.43 17.77 6.76
CA THR A 11 1.83 16.83 5.80
C THR A 11 2.59 16.80 4.48
N ALA A 12 2.96 17.97 3.94
CA ALA A 12 3.72 18.05 2.69
C ALA A 12 5.11 17.40 2.81
N PHE A 13 5.81 17.64 3.92
CA PHE A 13 7.12 17.03 4.18
C PHE A 13 7.03 15.50 4.20
N VAL A 14 6.09 14.96 4.97
CA VAL A 14 5.91 13.50 5.08
C VAL A 14 5.46 12.89 3.74
N GLN A 15 4.60 13.57 2.98
CA GLN A 15 4.18 13.11 1.64
C GLN A 15 5.35 13.06 0.65
N ILE A 16 6.23 14.07 0.65
CA ILE A 16 7.42 14.07 -0.20
C ILE A 16 8.33 12.91 0.18
N ALA A 17 8.54 12.66 1.48
CA ALA A 17 9.32 11.53 1.96
C ALA A 17 8.69 10.18 1.52
N LEU A 18 7.36 10.06 1.64
CA LEU A 18 6.62 8.87 1.21
C LEU A 18 6.82 8.61 -0.28
N ILE A 19 6.57 9.60 -1.14
CA ILE A 19 6.71 9.48 -2.60
C ILE A 19 8.16 9.11 -2.96
N THR A 20 9.13 9.72 -2.30
CA THR A 20 10.55 9.40 -2.51
C THR A 20 10.85 7.95 -2.15
N SER A 21 10.39 7.46 -1.00
CA SER A 21 10.57 6.05 -0.59
C SER A 21 9.83 5.06 -1.48
N ALA A 22 8.65 5.43 -1.98
CA ALA A 22 7.88 4.65 -2.95
C ALA A 22 8.63 4.53 -4.27
N TYR A 23 9.21 5.63 -4.77
CA TYR A 23 9.99 5.64 -6.00
C TYR A 23 11.29 4.83 -5.87
N LEU A 24 11.95 4.90 -4.72
CA LEU A 24 13.18 4.14 -4.47
C LEU A 24 12.95 2.64 -4.37
N THR A 25 11.75 2.21 -4.00
CA THR A 25 11.40 0.79 -3.85
C THR A 25 10.65 0.23 -5.05
N GLN A 26 9.70 0.96 -5.64
CA GLN A 26 8.75 0.43 -6.65
C GLN A 26 8.28 -0.99 -6.29
N HIS A 27 7.93 -1.18 -5.03
CA HIS A 27 7.73 -2.50 -4.47
C HIS A 27 6.41 -3.10 -4.98
N ARG A 28 6.42 -4.41 -5.19
CA ARG A 28 5.26 -5.23 -5.49
C ARG A 28 5.16 -6.32 -4.43
N VAL A 29 4.03 -6.33 -3.73
CA VAL A 29 3.75 -7.33 -2.70
C VAL A 29 3.10 -8.55 -3.35
N VAL A 30 3.65 -9.74 -3.07
CA VAL A 30 3.07 -11.02 -3.50
C VAL A 30 2.90 -11.91 -2.26
N PRO A 31 1.64 -12.25 -1.92
CA PRO A 31 1.37 -13.12 -0.79
C PRO A 31 1.72 -14.58 -1.14
N ASN A 32 2.25 -15.30 -0.15
CA ASN A 32 2.47 -16.74 -0.18
C ASN A 32 1.77 -17.39 1.02
N VAL A 33 1.83 -18.71 1.13
CA VAL A 33 1.34 -19.43 2.30
C VAL A 33 2.29 -19.18 3.48
N GLY A 34 1.87 -18.37 4.46
CA GLY A 34 2.62 -18.10 5.70
C GLY A 34 3.79 -17.12 5.58
N SER A 35 4.05 -16.57 4.40
CA SER A 35 5.07 -15.54 4.14
C SER A 35 4.55 -14.53 3.12
N THR A 36 5.18 -13.36 3.04
CA THR A 36 4.84 -12.34 2.05
C THR A 36 6.12 -11.83 1.41
N ALA A 37 6.19 -11.98 0.08
CA ALA A 37 7.31 -11.50 -0.71
C ALA A 37 7.11 -10.05 -1.13
N ILE A 38 8.17 -9.28 -1.07
CA ILE A 38 8.23 -7.90 -1.51
C ILE A 38 9.32 -7.83 -2.57
N MET A 39 8.89 -7.53 -3.79
CA MET A 39 9.75 -7.52 -4.96
C MET A 39 9.91 -6.09 -5.45
N SER A 40 11.14 -5.63 -5.63
CA SER A 40 11.44 -4.29 -6.14
C SER A 40 12.38 -4.35 -7.32
N LYS A 41 12.14 -3.51 -8.32
CA LYS A 41 13.08 -3.24 -9.41
C LYS A 41 13.33 -1.73 -9.51
N ALA A 42 13.94 -1.19 -8.47
CA ALA A 42 14.21 0.25 -8.34
C ALA A 42 15.62 0.50 -7.83
N ALA A 43 16.00 1.77 -7.64
CA ALA A 43 17.36 2.15 -7.25
C ALA A 43 17.87 1.43 -5.99
N CYS A 44 16.99 1.05 -5.05
CA CYS A 44 17.39 0.29 -3.86
C CYS A 44 18.00 -1.08 -4.21
N SER A 45 17.62 -1.69 -5.34
CA SER A 45 18.02 -3.06 -5.70
C SER A 45 19.48 -3.15 -6.11
N TRP A 46 20.12 -2.01 -6.44
CA TRP A 46 21.55 -1.93 -6.72
C TRP A 46 22.43 -2.04 -5.47
N ILE A 47 21.87 -1.70 -4.30
CA ILE A 47 22.61 -1.74 -3.03
C ILE A 47 22.48 -3.13 -2.39
N GLY A 48 21.27 -3.69 -2.39
CA GLY A 48 21.00 -5.03 -1.89
C GLY A 48 19.63 -5.20 -1.22
N PRO A 49 19.26 -6.44 -0.86
CA PRO A 49 17.93 -6.76 -0.34
C PRO A 49 17.66 -6.15 1.04
N ASN A 50 18.67 -6.09 1.92
CA ASN A 50 18.53 -5.48 3.25
C ASN A 50 18.14 -4.00 3.15
N SER A 51 18.82 -3.25 2.27
CA SER A 51 18.55 -1.83 2.05
C SER A 51 17.18 -1.61 1.42
N CYS A 52 16.79 -2.40 0.41
CA CYS A 52 15.44 -2.32 -0.14
C CYS A 52 14.36 -2.60 0.91
N PHE A 53 14.57 -3.60 1.76
CA PHE A 53 13.62 -3.93 2.81
C PHE A 53 13.50 -2.81 3.86
N MET A 54 14.62 -2.19 4.25
CA MET A 54 14.60 -0.99 5.11
C MET A 54 13.80 0.16 4.49
N VAL A 55 14.04 0.48 3.21
CA VAL A 55 13.31 1.57 2.55
C VAL A 55 11.83 1.23 2.42
N TYR A 56 11.47 -0.04 2.24
CA TYR A 56 10.09 -0.49 2.28
C TYR A 56 9.46 -0.30 3.68
N ILE A 57 10.16 -0.65 4.76
CA ILE A 57 9.67 -0.43 6.12
C ILE A 57 9.45 1.08 6.38
N VAL A 58 10.40 1.92 5.96
CA VAL A 58 10.26 3.39 6.01
C VAL A 58 9.03 3.86 5.22
N TYR A 59 8.84 3.36 3.99
CA TYR A 59 7.66 3.65 3.19
C TYR A 59 6.36 3.30 3.92
N THR A 60 6.28 2.11 4.55
CA THR A 60 5.08 1.71 5.29
C THR A 60 4.81 2.61 6.51
N ALA A 61 5.84 2.99 7.26
CA ALA A 61 5.70 3.89 8.39
C ALA A 61 5.24 5.29 7.94
N LEU A 62 5.85 5.84 6.88
CA LEU A 62 5.47 7.11 6.29
C LEU A 62 4.04 7.09 5.72
N SER A 63 3.58 5.94 5.20
CA SER A 63 2.22 5.81 4.69
C SER A 63 1.18 6.01 5.81
N VAL A 64 1.41 5.41 6.98
CA VAL A 64 0.59 5.64 8.17
C VAL A 64 0.71 7.08 8.66
N ASP A 65 1.91 7.64 8.66
CA ASP A 65 2.15 9.01 9.10
C ASP A 65 1.39 10.05 8.25
N VAL A 66 1.42 9.91 6.92
CA VAL A 66 0.61 10.73 6.02
C VAL A 66 -0.87 10.63 6.39
N ALA A 67 -1.36 9.41 6.61
CA ALA A 67 -2.76 9.17 6.93
C ALA A 67 -3.17 9.86 8.26
N ILE A 68 -2.34 9.75 9.29
CA ILE A 68 -2.57 10.41 10.59
C ILE A 68 -2.45 11.94 10.46
N SER A 69 -1.46 12.45 9.72
CA SER A 69 -1.27 13.90 9.52
C SER A 69 -2.46 14.55 8.80
N ILE A 70 -3.02 13.87 7.80
CA ILE A 70 -4.25 14.31 7.11
C ILE A 70 -5.43 14.31 8.11
N SER A 71 -5.57 13.23 8.89
CA SER A 71 -6.64 13.10 9.90
C SER A 71 -6.56 14.19 10.96
N ASN A 72 -5.36 14.50 11.44
CA ASN A 72 -5.09 15.58 12.39
C ASN A 72 -5.46 16.96 11.82
N THR A 73 -5.21 17.18 10.53
CA THR A 73 -5.61 18.44 9.86
C THR A 73 -7.13 18.60 9.82
N ILE A 74 -7.86 17.51 9.57
CA ILE A 74 -9.33 17.50 9.57
C ILE A 74 -9.86 17.75 10.98
N LEU A 75 -9.31 17.04 11.98
CA LEU A 75 -9.69 17.20 13.38
C LEU A 75 -9.44 18.64 13.85
N TYR A 76 -8.29 19.22 13.52
CA TYR A 76 -7.97 20.61 13.83
C TYR A 76 -9.03 21.58 13.26
N ARG A 77 -9.42 21.40 11.99
CA ARG A 77 -10.46 22.25 11.37
C ARG A 77 -11.80 22.09 12.08
N TYR A 78 -12.16 20.87 12.47
CA TYR A 78 -13.38 20.61 13.24
C TYR A 78 -13.35 21.29 14.62
N LEU A 79 -12.23 21.21 15.35
CA LEU A 79 -12.07 21.84 16.66
C LEU A 79 -12.12 23.37 16.58
N VAL A 80 -11.47 23.97 15.57
CA VAL A 80 -11.49 25.43 15.35
C VAL A 80 -12.90 25.93 15.02
N VAL A 81 -13.59 25.27 14.08
CA VAL A 81 -14.89 25.73 13.56
C VAL A 81 -16.03 25.37 14.50
N GLY A 82 -15.98 24.20 15.14
CA GLY A 82 -17.07 23.68 15.96
C GLY A 82 -16.98 24.05 17.44
N LEU A 83 -15.77 24.10 18.02
CA LEU A 83 -15.59 24.25 19.47
C LEU A 83 -14.85 25.54 19.86
N HIS A 84 -14.34 26.31 18.90
CA HIS A 84 -13.58 27.56 19.13
C HIS A 84 -12.43 27.43 20.16
N TYR A 85 -11.92 26.22 20.40
CA TYR A 85 -10.96 25.93 21.46
C TYR A 85 -9.65 25.41 20.88
N ILE A 86 -8.65 26.30 20.73
CA ILE A 86 -7.31 25.94 20.28
C ILE A 86 -6.27 26.83 20.97
N THR A 87 -5.29 26.20 21.61
CA THR A 87 -4.07 26.86 22.12
C THR A 87 -2.87 26.46 21.26
N PRO A 88 -1.89 27.36 20.99
CA PRO A 88 -0.71 27.01 20.18
C PRO A 88 0.08 25.81 20.71
N LYS A 89 0.19 25.65 22.03
CA LYS A 89 0.87 24.50 22.66
C LYS A 89 0.19 23.17 22.33
N LEU A 90 -1.14 23.15 22.34
CA LEU A 90 -1.93 21.96 22.03
C LEU A 90 -1.69 21.49 20.58
N ILE A 91 -1.53 22.44 19.65
CA ILE A 91 -1.25 22.15 18.23
C ILE A 91 0.08 21.39 18.08
N PHE A 92 1.15 21.90 18.68
CA PHE A 92 2.46 21.24 18.61
C PHE A 92 2.44 19.86 19.27
N ILE A 93 1.75 19.70 20.40
CA ILE A 93 1.57 18.40 21.06
C ILE A 93 0.81 17.43 20.16
N MET A 94 -0.28 17.87 19.52
CA MET A 94 -1.04 17.02 18.60
C MET A 94 -0.20 16.54 17.41
N ILE A 95 0.61 17.42 16.83
CA ILE A 95 1.52 17.07 15.72
C ILE A 95 2.62 16.11 16.20
N ALA A 96 3.24 16.38 17.35
CA ALA A 96 4.27 15.50 17.90
C ALA A 96 3.71 14.11 18.24
N CYS A 97 2.53 14.04 18.84
CA CYS A 97 1.87 12.79 19.19
C CYS A 97 1.48 11.95 17.96
N SER A 98 1.17 12.58 16.81
CA SER A 98 0.86 11.81 15.59
C SER A 98 2.02 10.98 15.07
N HIS A 99 3.25 11.41 15.32
CA HIS A 99 4.46 10.74 14.85
C HIS A 99 4.85 9.50 15.67
N ILE A 100 4.25 9.34 16.86
CA ILE A 100 4.58 8.23 17.77
C ILE A 100 4.22 6.88 17.14
N LEU A 101 3.01 6.73 16.59
CA LEU A 101 2.57 5.46 16.02
C LEU A 101 3.39 5.05 14.77
N PRO A 102 3.63 5.93 13.77
CA PRO A 102 4.54 5.65 12.67
C PRO A 102 5.94 5.26 13.12
N PHE A 103 6.48 5.93 14.15
CA PHE A 103 7.80 5.62 14.68
C PHE A 103 7.85 4.22 15.31
N LEU A 104 6.82 3.81 16.05
CA LEU A 104 6.73 2.44 16.58
C LEU A 104 6.65 1.40 15.46
N LEU A 105 5.93 1.68 14.37
CA LEU A 105 5.86 0.81 13.20
C LEU A 105 7.20 0.72 12.45
N LEU A 106 8.00 1.78 12.46
CA LEU A 106 9.36 1.74 11.90
C LEU A 106 10.26 0.79 12.71
N LEU A 107 10.13 0.79 14.04
CA LEU A 107 10.95 -0.02 14.93
C LEU A 107 10.53 -1.49 14.98
N ALA A 108 9.24 -1.78 14.83
CA ALA A 108 8.71 -3.14 15.00
C ALA A 108 9.38 -4.20 14.08
N PRO A 109 9.56 -3.96 12.77
CA PRO A 109 10.25 -4.91 11.88
C PRO A 109 11.75 -5.05 12.14
N LEU A 110 12.38 -4.09 12.85
CA LEU A 110 13.79 -4.19 13.24
C LEU A 110 14.02 -5.19 14.37
N ALA A 111 12.97 -5.51 15.14
CA ALA A 111 13.03 -6.49 16.21
C ALA A 111 12.87 -7.94 15.73
N ASP A 112 12.45 -8.15 14.48
CA ASP A 112 12.22 -9.48 13.92
C ASP A 112 13.45 -9.98 13.13
N THR A 113 13.60 -11.29 13.02
CA THR A 113 14.68 -11.92 12.24
C THR A 113 14.35 -11.90 10.75
N TRP A 114 15.28 -11.39 9.95
CA TRP A 114 15.09 -11.22 8.50
C TRP A 114 15.58 -12.46 7.75
N ASP A 115 14.68 -13.43 7.53
CA ASP A 115 14.97 -14.64 6.73
C ASP A 115 14.42 -14.49 5.30
N PHE A 116 15.19 -13.81 4.45
CA PHE A 116 14.83 -13.61 3.05
C PHE A 116 14.91 -14.89 2.21
N GLU A 117 15.72 -15.87 2.64
CA GLU A 117 15.85 -17.13 1.92
C GLU A 117 14.57 -17.97 2.04
N LYS A 118 13.97 -18.01 3.23
CA LYS A 118 12.67 -18.65 3.44
C LYS A 118 11.59 -18.00 2.58
N VAL A 119 11.57 -16.66 2.48
CA VAL A 119 10.62 -15.93 1.63
C VAL A 119 10.84 -16.25 0.16
N ARG A 120 12.10 -16.24 -0.30
CA ARG A 120 12.45 -16.57 -1.69
C ARG A 120 12.00 -17.97 -2.08
N ARG A 121 12.35 -18.98 -1.28
CA ARG A 121 11.94 -20.38 -1.53
C ARG A 121 10.42 -20.54 -1.53
N ALA A 122 9.73 -19.94 -0.55
CA ALA A 122 8.27 -19.98 -0.49
C ALA A 122 7.61 -19.32 -1.71
N THR A 123 8.21 -18.26 -2.25
CA THR A 123 7.68 -17.54 -3.43
C THR A 123 7.81 -18.37 -4.70
N HIS A 124 8.98 -18.99 -4.93
CA HIS A 124 9.17 -19.89 -6.08
C HIS A 124 8.28 -21.13 -6.01
N GLN A 125 8.04 -21.65 -4.81
CA GLN A 125 7.12 -22.78 -4.59
C GLN A 125 5.65 -22.38 -4.82
N ALA A 126 5.24 -21.20 -4.37
CA ALA A 126 3.88 -20.71 -4.53
C ALA A 126 3.56 -20.28 -5.98
N HIS A 127 4.54 -19.76 -6.71
CA HIS A 127 4.36 -19.18 -8.05
C HIS A 127 5.36 -19.76 -9.07
N PRO A 128 5.32 -21.07 -9.37
CA PRO A 128 6.31 -21.74 -10.23
C PRO A 128 6.24 -21.29 -11.70
N THR A 129 5.11 -20.74 -12.13
CA THR A 129 4.91 -20.25 -13.51
C THR A 129 5.42 -18.83 -13.74
N TYR A 130 5.82 -18.11 -12.68
CA TYR A 130 6.25 -16.72 -12.79
C TYR A 130 7.74 -16.62 -13.07
N ASN A 131 8.13 -15.77 -14.02
CA ASN A 131 9.53 -15.42 -14.22
C ASN A 131 9.95 -14.37 -13.17
N LEU A 132 10.46 -14.86 -12.04
CA LEU A 132 10.86 -14.03 -10.89
C LEU A 132 12.32 -13.55 -10.95
N THR A 133 13.10 -14.03 -11.93
CA THR A 133 14.53 -13.72 -12.06
C THR A 133 14.80 -12.21 -12.15
N ILE A 134 13.86 -11.44 -12.68
CA ILE A 134 13.94 -9.98 -12.78
C ILE A 134 13.88 -9.25 -11.42
N TYR A 135 13.47 -9.93 -10.36
CA TYR A 135 13.30 -9.39 -9.00
C TYR A 135 14.27 -10.02 -7.98
N GLU A 136 15.22 -10.85 -8.42
CA GLU A 136 16.22 -11.37 -7.51
C GLU A 136 17.24 -10.30 -7.09
N PRO A 137 17.67 -10.29 -5.82
CA PRO A 137 17.23 -11.16 -4.72
C PRO A 137 15.88 -10.72 -4.10
N ILE A 138 14.96 -11.68 -3.94
CA ILE A 138 13.63 -11.47 -3.31
C ILE A 138 13.78 -11.34 -1.79
N TYR A 139 13.08 -10.38 -1.20
CA TYR A 139 13.03 -10.16 0.25
C TYR A 139 11.57 -10.10 0.74
N GLY A 140 11.36 -9.96 2.05
CA GLY A 140 10.04 -9.77 2.62
C GLY A 140 9.87 -10.36 4.01
N PHE A 141 8.62 -10.62 4.40
CA PHE A 141 8.26 -11.13 5.71
C PHE A 141 8.16 -12.65 5.71
N ALA A 142 9.01 -13.30 6.50
CA ALA A 142 9.13 -14.75 6.60
C ALA A 142 8.00 -15.42 7.42
N ASN A 143 7.26 -14.64 8.21
CA ASN A 143 6.18 -15.12 9.07
C ASN A 143 5.01 -14.11 9.11
N THR A 144 3.96 -14.39 8.34
CA THR A 144 2.75 -13.56 8.32
C THR A 144 1.84 -13.75 9.53
N ASN A 145 2.07 -14.79 10.33
CA ASN A 145 1.30 -15.05 11.56
C ASN A 145 1.87 -14.31 12.77
N SER A 146 2.97 -13.58 12.61
CA SER A 146 3.53 -12.77 13.68
C SER A 146 2.55 -11.65 14.06
N LEU A 147 2.41 -11.41 15.37
CA LEU A 147 1.54 -10.36 15.88
C LEU A 147 1.93 -8.99 15.30
N LEU A 148 3.24 -8.74 15.14
CA LEU A 148 3.77 -7.49 14.57
C LEU A 148 3.33 -7.30 13.12
N PHE A 149 3.40 -8.34 12.29
CA PHE A 149 2.94 -8.26 10.90
C PHE A 149 1.43 -8.05 10.82
N MET A 150 0.65 -8.77 11.63
CA MET A 150 -0.81 -8.60 11.66
C MET A 150 -1.22 -7.21 12.15
N LEU A 151 -0.63 -6.71 13.23
CA LEU A 151 -0.91 -5.38 13.76
C LEU A 151 -0.50 -4.28 12.76
N GLY A 152 0.68 -4.39 12.16
CA GLY A 152 1.14 -3.46 11.13
C GLY A 152 0.18 -3.43 9.94
N THR A 153 -0.25 -4.60 9.47
CA THR A 153 -1.23 -4.72 8.38
C THR A 153 -2.59 -4.14 8.78
N ALA A 154 -3.06 -4.39 10.00
CA ALA A 154 -4.32 -3.85 10.51
C ALA A 154 -4.30 -2.32 10.64
N ILE A 155 -3.18 -1.74 11.10
CA ILE A 155 -3.01 -0.29 11.17
C ILE A 155 -2.96 0.33 9.77
N MET A 156 -2.23 -0.27 8.84
CA MET A 156 -2.19 0.16 7.44
C MET A 156 -3.59 0.13 6.80
N ALA A 157 -4.34 -0.96 6.98
CA ALA A 157 -5.70 -1.10 6.48
C ALA A 157 -6.65 -0.10 7.16
N GLY A 158 -6.53 0.09 8.47
CA GLY A 158 -7.29 1.08 9.22
C GLY A 158 -7.02 2.50 8.73
N GLY A 159 -5.76 2.82 8.43
CA GLY A 159 -5.38 4.11 7.89
C GLY A 159 -5.90 4.35 6.48
N SER A 160 -5.75 3.36 5.59
CA SER A 160 -6.15 3.49 4.18
C SER A 160 -7.66 3.53 3.98
N TYR A 161 -8.43 2.75 4.74
CA TYR A 161 -9.89 2.67 4.59
C TYR A 161 -10.65 3.50 5.63
N GLY A 162 -10.17 3.52 6.87
CA GLY A 162 -10.85 4.19 7.98
C GLY A 162 -10.82 5.71 7.86
N ILE A 163 -9.69 6.30 7.44
CA ILE A 163 -9.56 7.76 7.36
C ILE A 163 -10.45 8.37 6.27
N PRO A 164 -10.50 7.85 5.02
CA PRO A 164 -11.45 8.35 4.03
C PRO A 164 -12.91 8.19 4.48
N LEU A 165 -13.23 7.09 5.17
CA LEU A 165 -14.58 6.84 5.67
C LEU A 165 -14.98 7.82 6.79
N CYS A 166 -14.13 7.98 7.81
CA CYS A 166 -14.34 8.95 8.90
C CYS A 166 -14.39 10.38 8.36
N SER A 167 -13.50 10.74 7.44
CA SER A 167 -13.51 12.03 6.75
C SER A 167 -14.82 12.26 5.99
N GLY A 168 -15.29 11.26 5.24
CA GLY A 168 -16.57 11.31 4.52
C GLY A 168 -17.76 11.54 5.45
N ILE A 169 -17.81 10.83 6.58
CA ILE A 169 -18.88 10.98 7.59
C ILE A 169 -18.83 12.37 8.23
N LEU A 170 -17.65 12.84 8.62
CA LEU A 170 -17.48 14.13 9.30
C LEU A 170 -17.76 15.31 8.35
N THR A 171 -17.36 15.18 7.08
CA THR A 171 -17.61 16.19 6.04
C THR A 171 -19.06 16.21 5.56
N ARG A 172 -19.80 15.09 5.65
CA ARG A 172 -21.25 15.05 5.38
C ARG A 172 -22.06 16.00 6.26
N LYS A 173 -21.53 16.35 7.44
CA LYS A 173 -22.15 17.34 8.35
C LYS A 173 -21.87 18.80 7.95
N HIS A 174 -20.84 19.07 7.14
CA HIS A 174 -20.43 20.41 6.70
C HIS A 174 -20.12 20.40 5.19
N LEU A 175 -21.19 20.36 4.38
CA LEU A 175 -21.16 20.27 2.91
C LEU A 175 -20.37 21.43 2.27
N PHE A 176 -19.22 21.13 1.62
CA PHE A 176 -18.66 21.80 0.40
C PHE A 176 -17.20 21.35 0.07
N LEU A 177 -16.55 20.48 0.85
CA LEU A 177 -15.16 20.05 0.61
C LEU A 177 -15.00 18.72 -0.16
N ALA A 178 -16.07 18.24 -0.80
CA ALA A 178 -16.10 16.97 -1.54
C ALA A 178 -15.16 16.93 -2.77
N MET A 179 -14.69 18.09 -3.25
CA MET A 179 -13.77 18.15 -4.40
C MET A 179 -12.29 18.00 -4.03
N ALA A 180 -11.92 18.18 -2.75
CA ALA A 180 -10.52 18.10 -2.30
C ALA A 180 -10.09 16.68 -1.89
N SER A 181 -11.05 15.78 -1.63
CA SER A 181 -10.81 14.37 -1.28
C SER A 181 -10.84 13.43 -2.49
N LEU A 182 -11.28 13.91 -3.67
CA LEU A 182 -11.26 13.15 -4.92
C LEU A 182 -9.87 12.59 -5.27
N PRO A 183 -8.75 13.32 -5.11
CA PRO A 183 -7.41 12.76 -5.38
C PRO A 183 -7.10 11.54 -4.51
N GLY A 184 -7.50 11.55 -3.23
CA GLY A 184 -7.31 10.44 -2.30
C GLY A 184 -8.22 9.23 -2.55
N LEU A 185 -9.32 9.41 -3.29
CA LEU A 185 -10.18 8.31 -3.76
C LEU A 185 -9.73 7.76 -5.12
N ILE A 186 -9.14 8.62 -5.96
CA ILE A 186 -8.62 8.26 -7.28
C ILE A 186 -7.35 7.41 -7.16
N ASP A 187 -6.49 7.67 -6.16
CA ASP A 187 -5.24 6.92 -5.94
C ASP A 187 -5.43 5.40 -5.76
N PRO A 188 -6.36 4.91 -4.90
CA PRO A 188 -6.68 3.48 -4.83
C PRO A 188 -7.37 2.96 -6.10
N LEU A 189 -8.20 3.77 -6.78
CA LEU A 189 -8.86 3.37 -8.05
C LEU A 189 -7.86 3.18 -9.20
N ILE A 190 -6.84 4.04 -9.30
CA ILE A 190 -5.73 3.87 -10.25
C ILE A 190 -4.90 2.64 -9.89
N SER A 191 -4.64 2.40 -8.60
CA SER A 191 -3.97 1.16 -8.15
C SER A 191 -4.78 -0.09 -8.54
N PHE A 192 -6.11 -0.08 -8.39
CA PHE A 192 -6.98 -1.17 -8.88
C PHE A 192 -6.92 -1.35 -10.40
N TYR A 193 -6.80 -0.26 -11.18
CA TYR A 193 -6.63 -0.33 -12.64
C TYR A 193 -5.27 -0.94 -13.04
N PHE A 194 -4.22 -0.69 -12.28
CA PHE A 194 -2.85 -1.18 -12.55
C PHE A 194 -2.54 -2.57 -11.95
N ILE A 195 -3.38 -3.09 -11.04
CA ILE A 195 -3.27 -4.46 -10.52
C ILE A 195 -3.71 -5.46 -11.62
N VAL A 196 -2.70 -6.06 -12.27
CA VAL A 196 -2.80 -7.03 -13.38
C VAL A 196 -3.90 -8.11 -13.26
N PRO A 197 -4.20 -8.74 -12.10
CA PRO A 197 -5.24 -9.77 -12.05
C PRO A 197 -6.64 -9.24 -12.37
N TYR A 198 -6.96 -7.98 -12.04
CA TYR A 198 -8.28 -7.39 -12.37
C TYR A 198 -8.43 -7.10 -13.87
N ARG A 199 -7.34 -6.78 -14.57
CA ARG A 199 -7.34 -6.59 -16.02
C ARG A 199 -7.76 -7.86 -16.75
N GLN A 200 -7.35 -9.03 -16.24
CA GLN A 200 -7.68 -10.33 -16.81
C GLN A 200 -9.14 -10.71 -16.53
N THR A 201 -9.65 -10.43 -15.32
CA THR A 201 -11.06 -10.70 -14.96
C THR A 201 -12.02 -9.77 -15.72
N ILE A 202 -11.69 -8.47 -15.84
CA ILE A 202 -12.52 -7.52 -16.60
C ILE A 202 -12.46 -7.86 -18.10
N SER A 203 -11.31 -8.23 -18.67
CA SER A 203 -11.26 -8.67 -20.07
C SER A 203 -12.05 -9.95 -20.31
N ALA A 204 -12.13 -10.86 -19.33
CA ALA A 204 -12.93 -12.07 -19.42
C ALA A 204 -14.45 -11.80 -19.31
N ILE A 205 -14.84 -10.74 -18.59
CA ILE A 205 -16.24 -10.31 -18.43
C ILE A 205 -16.71 -9.46 -19.62
N PHE A 206 -15.86 -8.58 -20.17
CA PHE A 206 -16.20 -7.67 -21.27
C PHE A 206 -15.93 -8.24 -22.68
N CYS A 207 -15.06 -9.24 -22.81
CA CYS A 207 -14.89 -10.02 -24.04
C CYS A 207 -15.10 -11.51 -23.77
N PRO A 208 -16.35 -11.98 -23.64
CA PRO A 208 -16.62 -13.39 -23.58
C PRO A 208 -16.63 -13.98 -25.00
N GLU A 209 -15.53 -13.97 -25.78
CA GLU A 209 -15.54 -14.82 -26.98
C GLU A 209 -14.18 -15.24 -27.57
N LYS A 210 -14.18 -16.51 -28.03
CA LYS A 210 -13.21 -17.28 -28.83
C LYS A 210 -12.29 -18.26 -28.10
N ARG A 211 -12.84 -19.05 -27.16
CA ARG A 211 -12.26 -20.39 -26.84
C ARG A 211 -13.01 -21.56 -27.50
N THR A 212 -14.09 -21.31 -28.23
CA THR A 212 -14.92 -22.35 -28.85
C THR A 212 -14.46 -22.72 -30.27
N ALA A 213 -13.77 -21.83 -31.00
CA ALA A 213 -13.39 -22.08 -32.40
C ALA A 213 -12.12 -22.95 -32.59
N ASN A 214 -11.36 -23.25 -31.53
CA ASN A 214 -10.12 -24.05 -31.64
C ASN A 214 -10.29 -25.50 -31.19
N LYS A 215 -11.46 -25.89 -30.66
CA LYS A 215 -11.79 -27.29 -30.33
C LYS A 215 -12.39 -28.06 -31.51
N GLU A 216 -13.09 -27.40 -32.42
CA GLU A 216 -13.66 -28.08 -33.60
C GLU A 216 -12.59 -28.39 -34.66
N ILE A 217 -11.61 -27.52 -34.86
CA ILE A 217 -10.55 -27.74 -35.86
C ILE A 217 -9.65 -28.92 -35.48
N MET A 218 -9.38 -29.12 -34.18
CA MET A 218 -8.54 -30.23 -33.69
C MET A 218 -9.25 -31.59 -33.68
N THR A 219 -10.59 -31.62 -33.75
CA THR A 219 -11.35 -32.87 -33.81
C THR A 219 -11.45 -33.38 -35.26
N ILE A 220 -11.58 -32.47 -36.24
CA ILE A 220 -11.72 -32.82 -37.67
C ILE A 220 -10.40 -33.37 -38.26
N THR A 221 -9.23 -33.00 -37.73
CA THR A 221 -7.94 -33.53 -38.23
C THR A 221 -7.59 -34.92 -37.71
N SER A 222 -8.31 -35.43 -36.70
CA SER A 222 -8.05 -36.76 -36.11
C SER A 222 -8.86 -37.89 -36.75
N SER A 223 -9.94 -37.56 -37.48
CA SER A 223 -10.82 -38.54 -38.12
C SER A 223 -10.51 -38.81 -39.60
N SER A 224 -9.52 -38.14 -40.20
CA SER A 224 -9.13 -38.33 -41.61
C SER A 224 -7.81 -39.10 -41.81
N VAL A 225 -7.26 -39.71 -40.76
CA VAL A 225 -6.02 -40.50 -40.81
C VAL A 225 -6.23 -41.98 -40.45
N LEU A 226 -7.48 -42.42 -40.21
CA LEU A 226 -7.74 -43.83 -39.88
C LEU A 226 -9.13 -44.31 -40.30
N SER A 227 -9.44 -44.21 -41.61
CA SER A 227 -10.43 -45.04 -42.33
C SER A 227 -10.60 -44.55 -43.76
#